data_AF-A0A8J2Q0Y9-F1
#
_entry.id   AF-A0A8J2Q0Y9-F1
#
_cell.length_a   1.000
_cell.length_b   1.000
_cell.length_c   1.000
_cell.angle_alpha   90.00
_cell.angle_beta   90.00
_cell.angle_gamma   90.00
#
_symmetry.space_group_name_H-M   'P 1'
#
loop_
_entity.id
_entity.type
_entity.pdbx_description
1 polymer ?
#
loop_
_entity_poly.entity_id
_entity_poly.type
_entity_poly.pdbx_seq_one_letter_code
_entity_poly.pdbx_strand_id
1 'polypeptide(L)'
;GLLAVLIAFVPGLPPDIHFEAYEATPSIDLEKLPVVNALDKAEVILEGETSGAESPTVIGQGDGFYVGLENGQIVKYQNGVVSVVAQVGRDCGAAWG
;
A
#
# COMPACT_ATOMS: atom_id res chain seq x y z
N GLY A 1 -35.13 -12.08 -32.44
CA GLY A 1 -34.53 -12.13 -33.79
C GLY A 1 -33.34 -11.19 -33.91
N LEU A 2 -33.59 -9.88 -34.02
CA LEU A 2 -32.58 -8.85 -34.29
C LEU A 2 -31.51 -8.68 -33.17
N LEU A 3 -31.90 -8.84 -31.90
CA LEU A 3 -31.01 -8.63 -30.75
C LEU A 3 -29.87 -9.67 -30.65
N ALA A 4 -30.13 -10.92 -31.07
CA ALA A 4 -29.14 -11.99 -31.02
C ALA A 4 -28.03 -11.81 -32.06
N VAL A 5 -28.35 -11.17 -33.20
CA VAL A 5 -27.38 -10.89 -34.26
C VAL A 5 -26.39 -9.80 -33.82
N LEU A 6 -26.85 -8.79 -33.06
CA LEU A 6 -25.99 -7.70 -32.60
C LEU A 6 -24.96 -8.14 -31.54
N ILE A 7 -25.25 -9.17 -30.74
CA ILE A 7 -24.31 -9.72 -29.74
C ILE A 7 -23.22 -10.56 -30.42
N ALA A 8 -23.52 -11.20 -31.55
CA ALA A 8 -22.56 -12.04 -32.28
C ALA A 8 -21.48 -11.24 -33.05
N PHE A 9 -21.70 -9.95 -33.31
CA PHE A 9 -20.77 -9.07 -34.04
C PHE A 9 -20.08 -8.03 -33.14
N VAL A 10 -20.03 -8.24 -31.82
CA VAL A 10 -19.17 -7.42 -30.95
C VAL A 10 -17.71 -7.68 -31.36
N PRO A 11 -16.97 -6.69 -31.88
CA PRO A 11 -15.59 -6.88 -32.31
C PRO A 11 -14.74 -6.88 -31.05
N GLY A 12 -14.57 -8.06 -30.44
CA GLY A 12 -14.00 -8.14 -29.09
C GLY A 12 -12.93 -9.20 -28.90
N LEU A 13 -12.91 -10.26 -29.71
CA LEU A 13 -11.92 -11.33 -29.57
C LEU A 13 -11.36 -11.69 -30.95
N PRO A 14 -10.04 -11.57 -31.17
CA PRO A 14 -9.36 -12.12 -32.33
C PRO A 14 -9.77 -13.57 -32.61
N PRO A 15 -9.85 -14.00 -33.89
CA PRO A 15 -10.24 -15.37 -34.23
C PRO A 15 -9.25 -16.43 -33.72
N ASP A 16 -7.99 -16.03 -33.49
CA ASP A 16 -6.91 -16.90 -33.00
C ASP A 16 -6.52 -16.54 -31.56
N ILE A 17 -7.41 -16.80 -30.60
CA ILE A 17 -7.08 -16.73 -29.17
C ILE A 17 -6.77 -18.12 -28.67
N HIS A 18 -5.49 -18.33 -28.36
CA HIS A 18 -5.04 -19.49 -27.61
C HIS A 18 -5.05 -19.12 -26.13
N PHE A 19 -5.98 -19.71 -25.39
CA PHE A 19 -5.97 -19.65 -23.93
C PHE A 19 -4.89 -20.60 -23.44
N GLU A 20 -3.77 -20.06 -22.99
CA GLU A 20 -2.79 -20.83 -22.24
C GLU A 20 -3.24 -20.89 -20.77
N ALA A 21 -3.07 -22.06 -20.16
CA ALA A 21 -3.32 -22.19 -18.73
C ALA A 21 -2.35 -21.25 -18.00
N TYR A 22 -2.89 -20.36 -17.16
CA TYR A 22 -2.06 -19.55 -16.28
C TYR A 22 -1.33 -20.49 -15.31
N GLU A 23 -0.01 -20.59 -15.46
CA GLU A 23 0.85 -21.26 -14.50
C GLU A 23 1.37 -20.21 -13.52
N ALA A 24 0.98 -20.35 -12.25
CA ALA A 24 1.55 -19.52 -11.19
C ALA A 24 3.03 -19.85 -11.06
N THR A 25 3.86 -18.83 -10.90
CA THR A 25 5.29 -19.03 -10.62
C THR A 25 5.42 -19.85 -9.34
N PRO A 26 6.21 -20.94 -9.32
CA PRO A 26 6.41 -21.73 -8.11
C PRO A 26 6.94 -20.86 -6.97
N SER A 27 6.53 -21.16 -5.75
CA SER A 27 7.05 -20.48 -4.56
C SER A 27 8.56 -20.63 -4.48
N ILE A 28 9.25 -19.56 -4.12
CA ILE A 28 10.69 -19.61 -3.85
C ILE A 28 10.94 -20.48 -2.63
N ASP A 29 11.98 -21.30 -2.71
CA ASP A 29 12.48 -22.09 -1.60
C ASP A 29 13.09 -21.18 -0.52
N LEU A 30 12.45 -21.11 0.63
CA LEU A 30 12.85 -20.24 1.74
C LEU A 30 14.25 -20.61 2.28
N GLU A 31 14.67 -21.88 2.16
CA GLU A 31 16.00 -22.32 2.63
C GLU A 31 17.15 -21.80 1.75
N LYS A 32 16.83 -21.37 0.53
CA LYS A 32 17.80 -20.79 -0.42
C LYS A 32 17.91 -19.27 -0.32
N LEU A 33 17.06 -18.63 0.47
CA LEU A 33 17.11 -17.19 0.68
C LEU A 33 18.21 -16.85 1.69
N PRO A 34 19.03 -15.82 1.44
CA PRO A 34 19.96 -15.32 2.46
C PRO A 34 19.16 -14.80 3.66
N VAL A 35 19.67 -15.05 4.87
CA VAL A 35 19.12 -14.45 6.08
C VAL A 35 19.40 -12.95 6.04
N VAL A 36 18.34 -12.13 5.96
CA VAL A 36 18.43 -10.68 5.93
C VAL A 36 18.12 -10.12 7.32
N ASN A 37 19.17 -9.78 8.06
CA ASN A 37 19.10 -9.23 9.42
C ASN A 37 18.86 -7.70 9.45
N ALA A 38 18.27 -7.14 8.38
CA ALA A 38 18.09 -5.70 8.24
C ALA A 38 17.16 -5.11 9.33
N LEU A 39 16.34 -5.95 9.98
CA LEU A 39 15.38 -5.55 10.99
C LEU A 39 15.72 -6.03 12.41
N ASP A 40 16.88 -6.66 12.62
CA ASP A 40 17.30 -7.22 13.93
C ASP A 40 17.44 -6.18 15.05
N LYS A 41 17.49 -4.89 14.68
CA LYS A 41 17.63 -3.74 15.59
C LYS A 41 16.53 -2.71 15.38
N ALA A 42 15.34 -3.16 14.98
CA ALA A 42 14.19 -2.27 14.89
C ALA A 42 13.85 -1.73 16.29
N GLU A 43 13.69 -0.42 16.39
CA GLU A 43 13.31 0.27 17.62
C GLU A 43 11.93 0.90 17.46
N VAL A 44 11.16 0.93 18.54
CA VAL A 44 9.87 1.59 18.57
C VAL A 44 10.09 3.09 18.79
N ILE A 45 9.61 3.91 17.86
CA ILE A 45 9.86 5.37 17.85
C ILE A 45 8.58 6.23 17.88
N LEU A 46 7.40 5.61 17.84
CA LEU A 46 6.09 6.29 17.79
C LEU A 46 5.07 5.71 18.79
N GLU A 47 5.53 5.01 19.82
CA GLU A 47 4.64 4.33 20.77
C GLU A 47 3.72 5.33 21.48
N GLY A 48 2.41 5.19 21.28
CA GLY A 48 1.40 6.06 21.90
C GLY A 48 1.31 7.48 21.32
N GLU A 49 2.17 7.86 20.37
CA GLU A 49 2.12 9.19 19.74
C GLU A 49 1.16 9.25 18.54
N THR A 50 0.98 8.13 17.85
CA THR A 50 0.11 8.03 16.68
C THR A 50 -0.71 6.75 16.68
N SER A 51 -1.83 6.76 15.96
CA SER A 51 -2.68 5.59 15.70
C SER A 51 -2.90 5.46 14.20
N GLY A 52 -2.93 4.22 13.69
CA GLY A 52 -3.18 3.94 12.28
C GLY A 52 -2.18 4.60 11.33
N ALA A 53 -0.89 4.64 11.71
CA ALA A 53 0.15 5.24 10.90
C ALA A 53 0.49 4.36 9.69
N GLU A 54 0.29 4.88 8.48
CA GLU A 54 0.46 4.14 7.23
C GLU A 54 1.38 4.87 6.24
N SER A 55 2.11 4.08 5.45
CA SER A 55 2.89 4.54 4.29
C SER A 55 3.92 5.66 4.60
N PRO A 56 4.92 5.40 5.45
CA PRO A 56 5.94 6.40 5.77
C PRO A 56 6.76 6.78 4.52
N THR A 57 7.02 8.07 4.32
CA THR A 57 7.82 8.60 3.20
C THR A 57 8.88 9.58 3.68
N VAL A 58 10.05 9.56 3.05
CA VAL A 58 11.19 10.44 3.32
C VAL A 58 11.42 11.32 2.10
N ILE A 59 11.36 12.65 2.28
CA ILE A 59 11.50 13.62 1.17
C ILE A 59 12.97 14.04 0.97
N GLY A 60 13.79 14.00 2.03
CA GLY A 60 15.20 14.40 2.00
C GLY A 60 16.01 13.76 3.12
N GLN A 61 17.34 13.69 2.95
CA GLN A 61 18.23 13.20 4.01
C GLN A 61 18.21 14.15 5.21
N GLY A 62 17.85 13.64 6.39
CA GLY A 62 17.83 14.42 7.64
C GLY A 62 16.52 15.17 7.92
N ASP A 63 15.56 15.15 6.99
CA ASP A 63 14.27 15.80 7.18
C ASP A 63 13.28 14.98 8.02
N GLY A 64 13.67 13.78 8.47
CA GLY A 64 12.76 12.84 9.12
C GLY A 64 11.84 12.15 8.11
N PHE A 65 10.67 11.72 8.56
CA PHE A 65 9.68 11.08 7.68
C PHE A 65 8.27 11.63 7.92
N TYR A 66 7.44 11.51 6.89
CA TYR A 66 6.04 11.87 6.91
C TYR A 66 5.20 10.61 6.89
N VAL A 67 4.10 10.61 7.62
CA VAL A 67 3.17 9.47 7.67
C VAL A 67 1.74 9.98 7.74
N GLY A 68 0.83 9.27 7.06
CA GLY A 68 -0.60 9.51 7.17
C GLY A 68 -1.18 8.75 8.36
N LEU A 69 -2.11 9.37 9.07
CA LEU A 69 -2.86 8.75 10.17
C LEU A 69 -4.30 8.48 9.75
N GLU A 70 -4.96 7.54 10.43
CA GLU A 70 -6.34 7.12 10.16
C GLU A 70 -7.37 8.25 10.25
N ASN A 71 -7.11 9.29 11.05
CA ASN A 71 -7.96 10.48 11.19
C ASN A 71 -7.75 11.53 10.08
N GLY A 72 -6.98 11.19 9.05
CA GLY A 72 -6.68 12.08 7.92
C GLY A 72 -5.56 13.09 8.18
N GLN A 73 -4.90 13.05 9.34
CA GLN A 73 -3.72 13.87 9.59
C GLN A 73 -2.53 13.36 8.79
N ILE A 74 -1.74 14.29 8.27
CA ILE A 74 -0.36 14.03 7.84
C ILE A 74 0.54 14.59 8.91
N VAL A 75 1.35 13.72 9.51
CA VAL A 75 2.32 14.10 10.54
C VAL A 75 3.75 13.92 10.04
N LYS A 76 4.65 14.75 10.55
CA LYS A 76 6.08 14.67 10.34
C LYS A 76 6.73 14.25 11.65
N TYR A 77 7.49 13.15 11.62
CA TYR A 77 8.41 12.76 12.67
C TYR A 77 9.81 13.29 12.36
N GLN A 78 10.38 14.07 13.27
CA GLN A 78 11.77 14.53 13.17
C GLN A 78 12.37 14.67 14.57
N ASN A 79 13.54 14.06 14.80
CA ASN A 79 14.28 14.16 16.07
C ASN A 79 13.44 13.82 17.32
N GLY A 80 12.62 12.77 17.26
CA GLY A 80 11.79 12.35 18.39
C GLY A 80 10.53 13.20 18.60
N VAL A 81 10.19 14.08 17.65
CA VAL A 81 9.01 14.95 17.74
C VAL A 81 8.07 14.65 16.58
N VAL A 82 6.81 14.38 16.90
CA VAL A 82 5.71 14.30 15.93
C VAL A 82 4.99 15.65 15.85
N SER A 83 4.81 16.14 14.63
CA SER A 83 4.12 17.41 14.35
C SER A 83 3.11 17.24 13.22
N VAL A 84 1.90 17.77 13.38
CA VAL A 84 0.88 17.79 12.31
C VAL A 84 1.28 18.82 11.27
N VAL A 85 1.39 18.40 10.00
CA VAL A 85 1.75 19.28 8.88
C VAL A 85 0.58 19.56 7.94
N ALA A 86 -0.41 18.68 7.90
CA ALA A 86 -1.63 18.89 7.14
C ALA A 86 -2.80 18.06 7.70
N GLN A 87 -4.03 18.50 7.38
CA GLN A 87 -5.25 17.73 7.59
C GLN A 87 -5.88 17.49 6.22
N VAL A 88 -6.13 16.23 5.90
CA VAL A 88 -6.85 15.82 4.70
C VAL A 88 -8.25 15.37 5.13
N GLY A 89 -9.28 15.89 4.44
CA GLY A 89 -10.67 15.58 4.77
C GLY A 89 -11.17 16.26 6.05
N ARG A 90 -12.29 15.77 6.58
CA ARG A 90 -12.84 16.20 7.87
C ARG A 90 -12.42 15.21 8.94
N ASP A 91 -12.49 15.62 10.19
CA ASP A 91 -12.30 14.73 11.33
C ASP A 91 -13.35 13.61 11.27
N CYS A 92 -12.91 12.45 10.78
CA CYS A 92 -13.70 11.23 10.78
C CYS A 92 -13.54 10.65 12.18
N GLY A 93 -14.34 11.15 13.13
CA GLY A 93 -14.29 10.70 14.52
C GLY A 93 -14.23 9.18 14.61
N ALA A 94 -13.46 8.68 15.59
CA ALA A 94 -13.10 7.28 15.78
C ALA A 94 -14.31 6.34 15.64
N ALA A 95 -14.54 5.82 14.43
CA ALA A 95 -15.53 4.78 14.18
C ALA A 95 -15.00 3.38 14.50
N TRP A 96 -13.74 3.30 14.95
CA TRP A 96 -13.07 2.07 15.32
C TRP A 96 -12.34 2.33 16.65
N GLY A 97 -13.08 2.20 17.74
CA GLY A 97 -12.57 2.14 19.12
C GLY A 97 -13.11 0.91 19.81
#